data_AF-A0A925AN30-F1
#
_entry.id   AF-A0A925AN30-F1
#
_cell.length_a   1.000
_cell.length_b   1.000
_cell.length_c   1.000
_cell.angle_alpha   90.00
_cell.angle_beta   90.00
_cell.angle_gamma   90.00
#
_symmetry.space_group_name_H-M   'P 1'
#
loop_
_entity.id
_entity.type
_entity.pdbx_description
1 polymer ?
#
loop_
_entity_poly.entity_id
_entity_poly.type
_entity_poly.pdbx_seq_one_letter_code
_entity_poly.pdbx_strand_id
1 'polypeptide(L)'
;MRVLDLPKSGHVRTPHYIRQKSGVVTEFTGAFLNPEDLAYGRCAGPAVNGYRVVFEQAHVWPGYEGRPNDRLYLEIYEHWLEKA
;
A
#
# COMPACT_ATOMS: atom_id res chain seq x y z
N MET A 1 -2.56 -4.21 9.63
CA MET A 1 -2.16 -4.83 8.35
C MET A 1 -0.70 -4.51 8.12
N ARG A 2 0.08 -5.47 7.60
CA ARG A 2 1.48 -5.23 7.20
C ARG A 2 1.56 -5.11 5.69
N VAL A 3 2.36 -4.17 5.20
CA VAL A 3 2.66 -4.05 3.77
C VAL A 3 3.75 -5.04 3.41
N LEU A 4 3.50 -5.87 2.40
CA LEU A 4 4.43 -6.88 1.93
C LEU A 4 5.58 -6.26 1.12
N ASP A 5 6.77 -6.84 1.26
CA ASP A 5 7.89 -6.62 0.34
C ASP A 5 7.97 -7.82 -0.61
N LEU A 6 7.14 -7.79 -1.64
CA LEU A 6 7.11 -8.85 -2.64
C LEU A 6 8.24 -8.61 -3.65
N PRO A 7 9.01 -9.65 -4.04
CA PRO A 7 10.04 -9.55 -5.08
C PRO A 7 9.40 -9.47 -6.48
N LYS A 8 8.69 -8.37 -6.74
CA LYS A 8 8.03 -8.09 -8.02
C LYS A 8 8.95 -7.30 -8.93
N SER A 9 9.20 -7.81 -10.13
CA SER A 9 9.80 -7.07 -11.23
C SER A 9 8.73 -6.32 -12.01
N GLY A 10 9.03 -5.11 -12.50
CA GLY A 10 8.12 -4.33 -13.33
C GLY A 10 7.34 -3.27 -12.54
N HIS A 11 6.11 -2.99 -12.95
CA HIS A 11 5.31 -1.92 -12.37
C HIS A 11 4.76 -2.30 -10.99
N VAL A 12 5.11 -1.52 -9.97
CA VAL A 12 4.61 -1.67 -8.59
C VAL A 12 4.14 -0.31 -8.10
N ARG A 13 2.94 -0.25 -7.52
CA ARG A 13 2.35 0.99 -6.97
C ARG A 13 2.67 1.23 -5.50
N THR A 14 3.06 0.19 -4.77
CA THR A 14 3.42 0.27 -3.35
C THR A 14 4.81 0.88 -3.16
N PRO A 15 4.92 2.07 -2.56
CA PRO A 15 6.20 2.78 -2.40
C PRO A 15 7.19 2.00 -1.52
N HIS A 16 8.49 2.13 -1.78
CA HIS A 16 9.49 1.35 -1.05
C HIS A 16 9.51 1.65 0.45
N TYR A 17 9.36 2.93 0.84
CA TYR A 17 9.43 3.37 2.24
C TYR A 17 8.36 2.76 3.16
N ILE A 18 7.28 2.22 2.59
CA ILE A 18 6.19 1.64 3.36
C ILE A 18 6.22 0.11 3.43
N ARG A 19 7.09 -0.54 2.66
CA ARG A 19 7.22 -1.99 2.69
C ARG A 19 7.70 -2.46 4.06
N GLN A 20 7.16 -3.58 4.53
CA GLN A 20 7.34 -4.13 5.88
C GLN A 20 6.81 -3.24 7.02
N LYS A 21 6.21 -2.08 6.74
CA LYS A 21 5.59 -1.24 7.76
C LYS A 21 4.17 -1.71 8.04
N SER A 22 3.73 -1.52 9.28
CA SER A 22 2.36 -1.82 9.71
C SER A 22 1.53 -0.55 9.74
N GLY A 23 0.30 -0.67 9.25
CA GLY A 23 -0.70 0.40 9.25
C GLY A 23 -2.11 -0.10 9.53
N VAL A 24 -3.03 0.84 9.66
CA VAL A 24 -4.45 0.59 9.95
C VAL A 24 -5.27 0.90 8.71
N VAL A 25 -6.12 -0.05 8.29
CA VAL A 25 -7.09 0.21 7.22
C VAL A 25 -8.15 1.15 7.76
N THR A 26 -8.35 2.29 7.10
CA THR A 26 -9.37 3.26 7.46
C THR A 26 -10.59 3.19 6.54
N GLU A 27 -10.42 2.72 5.31
CA GLU A 27 -11.47 2.77 4.29
C GLU A 27 -11.22 1.71 3.20
N PHE A 28 -12.30 1.12 2.68
CA PHE A 28 -12.31 0.40 1.42
C PHE A 28 -12.52 1.41 0.29
N THR A 29 -11.59 1.50 -0.65
CA THR A 29 -11.62 2.53 -1.70
C THR A 29 -12.24 2.06 -3.02
N GLY A 30 -12.65 0.80 -3.10
CA GLY A 30 -13.23 0.19 -4.30
C GLY A 30 -12.44 -1.01 -4.79
N ALA A 31 -12.91 -1.63 -5.86
CA ALA A 31 -12.22 -2.72 -6.54
C ALA A 31 -11.81 -2.27 -7.95
N PHE A 32 -10.55 -2.48 -8.29
CA PHE A 32 -9.94 -2.00 -9.54
C PHE A 32 -9.14 -3.11 -10.22
N LEU A 33 -8.94 -3.04 -11.53
CA LEU A 33 -8.07 -3.99 -12.22
C LEU A 33 -6.62 -3.91 -11.69
N ASN A 34 -5.91 -5.03 -11.76
CA ASN A 34 -4.53 -5.12 -11.27
C ASN A 34 -3.62 -4.11 -11.99
N PRO A 35 -3.04 -3.12 -11.29
CA PRO A 35 -2.19 -2.12 -11.94
C PRO A 35 -0.88 -2.71 -12.47
N GLU A 36 -0.40 -3.85 -11.92
CA GLU A 36 0.77 -4.55 -12.46
C GLU A 36 0.51 -5.01 -13.91
N ASP A 37 -0.71 -5.45 -14.22
CA ASP A 37 -1.12 -5.94 -15.53
C ASP A 37 -1.52 -4.79 -16.47
N LEU A 38 -2.23 -3.79 -15.96
CA LEU A 38 -2.62 -2.61 -16.72
C LEU A 38 -1.41 -1.87 -17.30
N ALA A 39 -0.29 -1.85 -16.58
CA ALA A 39 0.96 -1.24 -17.07
C ALA A 39 1.49 -1.87 -18.37
N TYR A 40 1.03 -3.08 -18.71
CA TYR A 40 1.38 -3.80 -19.93
C TYR A 40 0.19 -3.98 -20.87
N GLY A 41 -0.89 -3.22 -20.68
CA GLY A 41 -2.11 -3.30 -21.51
C GLY A 41 -2.93 -4.58 -21.29
N ARG A 42 -2.66 -5.35 -20.23
CA ARG A 42 -3.44 -6.53 -19.86
C ARG A 42 -4.63 -6.09 -19.01
N CYS A 43 -5.79 -5.93 -19.65
CA CYS A 43 -7.02 -5.47 -18.99
C CYS A 43 -8.01 -6.59 -18.64
N ALA A 44 -7.58 -7.85 -18.75
CA ALA A 44 -8.38 -9.01 -18.38
C ALA A 44 -8.03 -9.47 -16.95
N GLY A 45 -9.01 -10.03 -16.24
CA GLY A 45 -8.82 -10.62 -14.91
C GLY A 45 -9.76 -10.05 -13.85
N PRO A 46 -9.69 -10.59 -12.62
CA PRO A 46 -10.51 -10.11 -11.52
C PRO A 46 -10.07 -8.71 -11.08
N ALA A 47 -11.04 -7.93 -10.61
CA ALA A 47 -10.74 -6.73 -9.85
C ALA A 47 -10.11 -7.11 -8.50
N VAL A 48 -9.23 -6.26 -8.01
CA VAL A 48 -8.53 -6.36 -6.73
C VAL A 48 -9.01 -5.22 -5.85
N ASN A 49 -9.32 -5.52 -4.60
CA ASN A 49 -9.76 -4.52 -3.63
C ASN A 49 -8.63 -3.53 -3.31
N GLY A 50 -8.99 -2.26 -3.20
CA GLY A 50 -8.14 -1.17 -2.72
C GLY A 50 -8.55 -0.76 -1.30
N TYR A 51 -7.56 -0.41 -0.49
CA TYR A 51 -7.77 0.07 0.87
C TYR A 51 -6.94 1.32 1.12
N ARG A 52 -7.53 2.29 1.83
CA ARG A 52 -6.78 3.38 2.43
C ARG A 52 -6.19 2.90 3.74
N VAL A 53 -4.88 2.98 3.86
CA VAL A 53 -4.12 2.58 5.04
C VAL A 53 -3.43 3.81 5.61
N VAL A 54 -3.61 4.03 6.91
CA VAL A 54 -2.95 5.10 7.65
C VAL A 54 -1.74 4.57 8.39
N PHE A 55 -0.67 5.34 8.37
CA PHE A 55 0.60 5.09 9.06
C PHE A 55 1.00 6.31 9.89
N GLU A 56 1.64 6.07 11.02
CA GLU A 56 2.29 7.13 11.79
C GLU A 56 3.63 7.47 11.14
N GLN A 57 3.88 8.75 10.84
CA GLN A 57 5.13 9.13 10.16
C GLN A 57 6.38 8.72 10.95
N ALA A 58 6.34 8.83 12.28
CA ALA A 58 7.43 8.40 13.15
C ALA A 58 7.76 6.90 13.07
N HIS A 59 6.81 6.06 12.67
CA HIS A 59 7.04 4.63 12.45
C HIS A 59 7.62 4.34 11.05
N VAL A 60 7.27 5.16 10.07
CA VAL A 60 7.77 5.05 8.70
C VAL A 60 9.23 5.52 8.63
N TRP A 61 9.51 6.70 9.20
CA TRP A 61 10.82 7.34 9.14
C TRP A 61 11.49 7.42 10.52
N PRO A 62 12.60 6.69 10.75
CA PRO A 62 13.43 6.87 11.94
C PRO A 62 13.95 8.31 12.02
N GLY A 63 13.83 8.93 13.20
CA GLY A 63 14.27 10.32 13.40
C GLY A 63 13.31 11.37 12.83
N TYR A 64 12.03 11.04 12.62
CA TYR A 64 11.02 12.01 12.20
C TYR A 64 10.88 13.17 13.22
N GLU A 65 11.22 14.39 12.81
CA GLU A 65 11.17 15.62 13.63
C GLU A 65 9.86 16.42 13.49
N GLY A 66 8.90 15.89 12.72
CA GLY A 66 7.58 16.51 12.55
C GLY A 66 6.67 16.36 13.77
N ARG A 67 5.38 16.67 13.61
CA ARG A 67 4.43 16.58 14.74
C ARG A 67 4.20 15.11 15.10
N PRO A 68 4.09 14.76 16.40
CA PRO A 68 3.89 13.37 16.83
C PRO A 68 2.66 12.68 16.22
N ASN A 69 1.65 13.46 15.85
CA ASN A 69 0.38 12.97 15.31
C ASN A 69 0.31 13.05 13.78
N ASP A 70 1.42 13.33 13.09
CA ASP A 70 1.40 13.34 11.64
C ASP A 70 1.12 11.93 11.11
N ARG A 71 0.21 11.88 10.14
CA ARG A 71 -0.28 10.65 9.53
C ARG A 71 0.03 10.67 8.04
N LEU A 72 0.45 9.51 7.54
CA LEU A 72 0.57 9.24 6.12
C LEU A 72 -0.57 8.32 5.70
N TYR A 73 -1.33 8.73 4.69
CA TYR A 73 -2.40 7.93 4.10
C TYR A 73 -1.96 7.43 2.73
N LEU A 74 -2.11 6.14 2.49
CA LEU A 74 -1.80 5.50 1.21
C LEU A 74 -2.93 4.59 0.78
N GLU A 75 -3.21 4.57 -0.51
CA GLU A 75 -4.13 3.62 -1.12
C GLU A 75 -3.32 2.42 -1.63
N ILE A 76 -3.58 1.25 -1.06
CA ILE A 76 -2.81 0.03 -1.30
C ILE A 76 -3.78 -1.09 -1.69
N TYR A 77 -3.46 -1.82 -2.75
CA TYR A 77 -4.25 -2.98 -3.16
C TYR A 77 -4.05 -4.17 -2.21
N GLU A 78 -5.11 -4.97 -2.06
CA GLU A 78 -5.20 -6.08 -1.13
C GLU A 78 -4.02 -7.05 -1.22
N HIS A 79 -3.56 -7.40 -2.43
CA HIS A 79 -2.49 -8.38 -2.62
C HIS A 79 -1.10 -7.89 -2.16
N TRP A 80 -0.94 -6.60 -1.83
CA TRP A 80 0.27 -6.07 -1.18
C TRP A 80 0.12 -5.94 0.34
N LEU A 81 -1.02 -6.37 0.90
CA LEU A 81 -1.30 -6.34 2.33
C LEU A 81 -1.42 -7.76 2.87
N GLU A 82 -1.02 -7.95 4.12
CA GLU A 82 -1.37 -9.13 4.89
C GLU A 82 -1.92 -8.74 6.26
N LYS A 83 -2.67 -9.67 6.87
CA LYS A 83 -3.02 -9.55 8.28
C LYS A 83 -1.73 -9.59 9.10
N ALA A 84 -1.58 -8.60 9.98
CA ALA A 84 -0.45 -8.51 10.90
C ALA A 84 -0.63 -9.48 12.06
#